data_AF-A0A2T6N297-F1
#
_entry.id   AF-A0A2T6N297-F1
#
_cell.length_a   1.000
_cell.length_b   1.000
_cell.length_c   1.000
_cell.angle_alpha   90.00
_cell.angle_beta   90.00
_cell.angle_gamma   90.00
#
_symmetry.space_group_name_H-M   'P 1'
#
loop_
_entity.id
_entity.type
_entity.pdbx_description
1 polymer ?
#
loop_
_entity_poly.entity_id
_entity_poly.type
_entity_poly.pdbx_seq_one_letter_code
_entity_poly.pdbx_strand_id
1 'polypeptide(L)'
;MVERRIGNTPIPRIPGFYLTDQQNRGLSILNQFGWQLYCIRRPTFADITTLLWNSQDQTMGVLTEEGILKLGDNLKIRSLRKASAALS
;
A
#
# COMPACT_ATOMS: atom_id res chain seq x y z
N MET A 1 -2.48 18.86 -12.72
CA MET A 1 -3.42 17.82 -13.19
C MET A 1 -3.17 16.57 -12.35
N VAL A 2 -4.08 16.22 -11.44
CA VAL A 2 -3.90 15.02 -10.59
C VAL A 2 -4.24 13.82 -11.46
N GLU A 3 -3.22 13.08 -11.90
CA GLU A 3 -3.40 11.88 -12.71
C GLU A 3 -4.17 10.83 -11.91
N ARG A 4 -5.47 10.74 -12.20
CA ARG A 4 -6.34 9.70 -11.64
C ARG A 4 -5.95 8.40 -12.34
N ARG A 5 -5.55 7.40 -11.56
CA ARG A 5 -5.20 6.04 -12.02
C ARG A 5 -6.43 5.27 -12.51
N ILE A 6 -7.13 5.79 -13.51
CA ILE A 6 -8.26 5.12 -14.14
C ILE A 6 -7.68 3.92 -14.90
N GLY A 7 -8.02 2.70 -14.47
CA GLY A 7 -7.57 1.45 -15.10
C GLY A 7 -6.31 0.78 -14.52
N ASN A 8 -5.60 1.42 -13.58
CA ASN A 8 -4.41 0.84 -12.95
C ASN A 8 -4.74 0.21 -11.58
N THR A 9 -4.48 -1.08 -11.43
CA THR A 9 -4.67 -1.82 -10.17
C THR A 9 -3.73 -1.32 -9.07
N PRO A 10 -4.13 -1.38 -7.79
CA PRO A 10 -3.28 -0.98 -6.65
C PRO A 10 -1.94 -1.72 -6.59
N ILE A 11 -1.94 -2.98 -7.03
CA ILE A 11 -0.78 -3.83 -7.21
C ILE A 11 -0.50 -3.92 -8.72
N PRO A 12 0.68 -3.50 -9.22
CA PRO A 12 1.01 -3.60 -10.63
C PRO A 12 1.16 -5.07 -11.05
N ARG A 13 1.04 -5.37 -12.36
CA ARG A 13 1.16 -6.74 -12.89
C ARG A 13 2.47 -7.44 -12.54
N ILE A 14 3.55 -6.67 -12.42
CA ILE A 14 4.90 -7.17 -12.07
C ILE A 14 5.39 -6.37 -10.86
N PRO A 15 4.98 -6.73 -9.62
CA PRO A 15 5.35 -5.99 -8.42
C PRO A 15 6.86 -5.93 -8.19
N GLY A 16 7.57 -7.03 -8.45
CA GLY A 16 9.01 -7.14 -8.23
C GLY A 16 9.84 -6.13 -9.02
N PHE A 17 9.32 -5.56 -10.12
CA PHE A 17 9.99 -4.49 -10.86
C PHE A 17 10.06 -3.16 -10.06
N TYR A 18 9.19 -2.99 -9.08
CA TYR A 18 9.08 -1.78 -8.27
C TYR A 18 9.57 -1.98 -6.83
N LEU A 19 10.06 -3.16 -6.50
CA LEU A 19 10.58 -3.50 -5.18
C LEU A 19 12.09 -3.68 -5.27
N THR A 20 12.81 -3.12 -4.30
CA THR A 20 14.23 -3.42 -4.12
C THR A 20 14.43 -4.89 -3.74
N ASP A 21 15.65 -5.41 -3.87
CA ASP A 21 15.97 -6.76 -3.41
C ASP A 21 15.72 -6.95 -1.90
N GLN A 22 16.00 -5.91 -1.11
CA GLN A 22 15.74 -5.91 0.32
C GLN A 22 14.23 -5.95 0.61
N GLN A 23 13.42 -5.20 -0.13
CA GLN A 23 11.96 -5.28 -0.06
C GLN A 23 11.42 -6.65 -0.45
N ASN A 24 11.93 -7.27 -1.52
CA ASN A 24 11.51 -8.62 -1.91
C ASN A 24 11.81 -9.64 -0.80
N ARG A 25 12.99 -9.57 -0.17
CA ARG A 25 13.36 -10.43 0.97
C ARG A 25 12.47 -10.17 2.19
N GLY A 26 12.31 -8.90 2.57
CA GLY A 26 11.45 -8.49 3.69
C GLY A 26 10.01 -8.94 3.51
N LEU A 27 9.43 -8.71 2.32
CA LEU A 27 8.08 -9.15 1.98
C LEU A 27 7.93 -10.67 2.09
N SER A 28 8.90 -11.44 1.60
CA SER A 28 8.86 -12.91 1.69
C SER A 28 8.84 -13.42 3.13
N ILE A 29 9.53 -12.73 4.06
CA ILE A 29 9.50 -13.07 5.49
C ILE A 29 8.17 -12.65 6.10
N LEU A 30 7.75 -11.40 5.87
CA LEU A 30 6.53 -10.82 6.44
C LEU A 30 5.25 -11.55 5.97
N ASN A 31 5.24 -12.10 4.76
CA ASN A 31 4.15 -12.95 4.25
C ASN A 31 3.85 -14.14 5.17
N GLN A 32 4.85 -14.67 5.87
CA GLN A 32 4.68 -15.79 6.81
C GLN A 32 3.96 -15.36 8.10
N PHE A 33 3.92 -14.05 8.37
CA PHE A 33 3.28 -13.43 9.53
C PHE A 33 1.98 -12.70 9.18
N GLY A 34 1.35 -13.03 8.04
CA GLY A 34 0.03 -12.52 7.66
C GLY A 34 0.03 -11.17 6.94
N TRP A 35 1.19 -10.56 6.72
CA TRP A 35 1.34 -9.34 5.92
C TRP A 35 1.29 -9.66 4.44
N GLN A 36 0.59 -8.85 3.67
CA GLN A 36 0.45 -9.03 2.23
C GLN A 36 0.61 -7.70 1.51
N LEU A 37 1.15 -7.74 0.29
CA LEU A 37 1.21 -6.56 -0.56
C LEU A 37 -0.20 -6.03 -0.82
N TYR A 38 -0.45 -4.78 -0.45
CA TYR A 38 -1.75 -4.13 -0.62
C TYR A 38 -1.72 -3.11 -1.76
N CYS A 39 -0.67 -2.28 -1.82
CA CYS A 39 -0.53 -1.27 -2.87
C CYS A 39 0.93 -0.86 -3.07
N ILE A 40 1.32 -0.61 -4.33
CA ILE A 40 2.56 0.11 -4.65
C ILE A 40 2.18 1.49 -5.19
N ARG A 41 2.38 2.52 -4.38
CA ARG A 41 2.17 3.92 -4.78
C ARG A 41 3.37 4.40 -5.56
N ARG A 42 3.18 4.61 -6.86
CA ARG A 42 4.13 5.21 -7.81
C ARG A 42 3.67 6.62 -8.25
N PRO A 43 3.85 7.67 -7.44
CA PRO A 43 3.57 9.04 -7.87
C PRO A 43 4.64 9.54 -8.86
N THR A 44 4.27 10.42 -9.79
CA THR A 44 5.20 10.92 -10.83
C THR A 44 6.36 11.76 -10.28
N PHE A 45 6.15 12.43 -9.14
CA PHE A 45 7.09 13.40 -8.56
C PHE A 45 7.41 13.12 -7.07
N ALA A 46 7.28 11.88 -6.62
CA ALA A 46 7.65 11.48 -5.27
C ALA A 46 8.08 10.02 -5.22
N ASP A 47 8.59 9.58 -4.08
CA ASP A 47 9.14 8.24 -3.92
C ASP A 47 8.06 7.16 -4.00
N ILE A 48 8.48 5.97 -4.43
CA ILE A 48 7.61 4.80 -4.47
C ILE A 48 7.34 4.33 -3.05
N THR A 49 6.08 4.22 -2.67
CA THR A 49 5.68 3.70 -1.36
C THR A 49 5.01 2.34 -1.49
N THR A 50 5.55 1.34 -0.79
CA THR A 50 4.98 -0.01 -0.74
C THR A 50 4.17 -0.18 0.55
N LEU A 51 2.87 -0.41 0.40
CA LEU A 51 1.94 -0.62 1.51
C LEU A 51 1.63 -2.10 1.68
N LEU A 52 1.72 -2.56 2.92
CA LEU A 52 1.33 -3.91 3.32
C LEU A 52 0.07 -3.85 4.20
N TRP A 53 -0.77 -4.87 4.05
CA TRP A 53 -1.94 -5.11 4.88
C TRP A 53 -1.71 -6.38 5.69
N ASN A 54 -1.96 -6.33 7.00
CA ASN A 54 -2.05 -7.54 7.79
C ASN A 54 -3.52 -7.95 7.92
N SER A 55 -3.83 -9.14 7.42
CA SER A 55 -5.20 -9.67 7.45
C SER A 55 -5.63 -10.16 8.84
N GLN A 56 -4.70 -10.47 9.74
CA GLN A 56 -5.00 -11.01 11.06
C GLN A 56 -5.45 -9.91 12.02
N ASP A 57 -4.68 -8.84 12.10
CA ASP A 57 -4.86 -7.72 13.03
C ASP A 57 -5.49 -6.48 12.35
N GLN A 58 -5.82 -6.58 11.07
CA GLN A 58 -6.46 -5.52 10.29
C GLN A 58 -5.68 -4.19 10.30
N THR A 59 -4.34 -4.30 10.27
CA THR A 59 -3.42 -3.17 10.34
C THR A 59 -2.74 -2.92 9.00
N MET A 60 -2.24 -1.69 8.81
CA MET A 60 -1.42 -1.33 7.65
C MET A 60 -0.03 -0.90 8.09
N GLY A 61 0.94 -1.17 7.22
CA GLY A 61 2.29 -0.69 7.36
C GLY A 61 2.91 -0.33 6.03
N VAL A 62 4.04 0.37 6.10
CA VAL A 62 4.88 0.70 4.95
C VAL A 62 6.08 -0.24 4.96
N LEU A 63 6.34 -0.90 3.83
CA LEU A 63 7.60 -1.61 3.63
C LEU A 63 8.63 -0.63 3.08
N THR A 64 9.64 -0.28 3.89
CA THR A 64 10.70 0.66 3.48
C THR A 64 11.62 0.04 2.43
N GLU A 65 12.49 0.83 1.82
CA GLU A 65 13.43 0.36 0.81
C GLU A 65 14.43 -0.68 1.33
N GLU A 66 14.67 -0.67 2.65
CA GLU A 66 15.51 -1.63 3.37
C GLU A 66 14.77 -2.94 3.73
N GLY A 67 13.52 -3.09 3.30
CA GLY A 67 12.70 -4.27 3.58
C GLY A 67 12.20 -4.34 5.02
N ILE A 68 12.20 -3.22 5.74
CA ILE A 68 11.72 -3.13 7.12
C ILE A 68 10.26 -2.68 7.11
N LEU A 69 9.41 -3.38 7.86
CA LEU A 69 8.03 -2.95 8.09
C LEU A 69 8.00 -1.79 9.10
N LYS A 70 7.51 -0.64 8.67
CA LYS A 70 7.17 0.48 9.55
C LYS A 70 5.66 0.57 9.73
N LEU A 71 5.22 0.36 10.96
CA LEU A 71 3.86 0.70 11.38
C LEU A 71 3.83 2.20 11.67
N GLY A 72 2.83 2.91 11.17
CA GLY A 72 2.66 4.33 11.43
C GLY A 72 1.32 4.62 12.06
N ASP A 73 1.31 5.38 13.15
CA ASP A 73 0.08 5.73 13.90
C ASP A 73 -0.91 6.61 13.10
N ASN A 74 -0.53 7.09 11.91
CA ASN A 74 -1.30 8.06 11.12
C ASN A 74 -1.81 7.53 9.77
N LEU A 75 -1.72 6.22 9.49
CA LEU A 75 -2.33 5.64 8.29
C LEU A 75 -3.86 5.53 8.47
N LYS A 76 -4.59 6.53 7.95
CA LYS A 76 -6.06 6.55 7.98
C LYS A 76 -6.64 6.07 6.64
N ILE A 77 -7.45 5.01 6.67
CA ILE A 77 -8.33 4.66 5.54
C ILE A 77 -9.40 5.75 5.43
N ARG A 78 -9.51 6.39 4.27
CA ARG A 78 -10.64 7.28 4.00
C ARG A 78 -11.89 6.43 3.80
N SER A 79 -12.81 6.46 4.77
CA SER A 79 -14.14 5.87 4.61
C SER A 79 -14.98 6.74 3.67
N LEU A 80 -15.29 6.25 2.49
CA LEU A 80 -16.32 6.82 1.62
C LEU A 80 -17.70 6.29 2.06
N ARG A 81 -18.19 6.71 3.23
CA ARG A 81 -19.60 6.51 3.61
C ARG A 81 -20.23 7.80 4.14
N LYS A 82 -20.72 8.59 3.19
CA LYS A 82 -22.03 9.27 3.10
C LYS A 82 -21.91 10.51 2.19
N ALA A 83 -22.05 10.28 0.89
CA ALA A 83 -22.63 11.26 -0.02
C ALA A 83 -24.04 10.77 -0.38
N SER A 84 -24.89 10.64 0.64
CA SER A 84 -26.33 10.45 0.48
C SER A 84 -26.98 10.90 1.77
N ALA A 85 -27.31 12.20 1.83
CA ALA A 85 -28.31 12.85 2.69
C ALA A 85 -28.10 14.37 2.62
N ALA A 86 -28.52 15.01 1.52
CA ALA A 86 -28.88 16.43 1.45
C ALA A 86 -29.47 16.76 0.07
N LEU A 87 -30.54 16.07 -0.31
CA LEU A 87 -31.53 16.57 -1.27
C LEU A 87 -32.88 16.11 -0.72
N SER A 88 -33.42 16.94 0.17
CA SER A 88 -34.83 16.99 0.56
C SER A 88 -35.24 18.44 0.50
#